data_AF-A0A8T4FHG8-F1
#
_entry.id   AF-A0A8T4FHG8-F1
#
_cell.length_a   1.000
_cell.length_b   1.000
_cell.length_c   1.000
_cell.angle_alpha   90.00
_cell.angle_beta   90.00
_cell.angle_gamma   90.00
#
_symmetry.space_group_name_H-M   'P 1'
#
loop_
_entity.id
_entity.type
_entity.pdbx_description
1 polymer ?
#
loop_
_entity_poly.entity_id
_entity_poly.type
_entity_poly.pdbx_seq_one_letter_code
_entity_poly.pdbx_strand_id
1 'polypeptide(L)'
;EILLSNLRSDIDRYAGVGVDTSAAEEKYTLADNAIATAKTSTASVQSALLDSATAYIAEANALLKSSYAQHSVNAAKNKISSLDSIINYFEATKGLGSDQRVWVIKSYNDNAKTLLVLAEDKYSAGSPDAAAEYAELAQNKADEGYSYAKSLNGELGSNMPADSSLWSATTVLPPASSGTTTPAVNPTQGTSPLELLDSLTGIGKTGSSSGSTSGSSSGSSSGSSTGSSSSSSTGMISGGNGGAISEIDYILHSEVNVESTIRILAAIYSLLVGAFDFITSAASGLSAS
;
A
#
# COMPACT_ATOMS: atom_id res chain seq x y z
N GLU A 1 -9.34 1.55 33.65
CA GLU A 1 -10.75 1.38 33.23
C GLU A 1 -11.00 1.92 31.81
N ILE A 2 -10.68 3.19 31.50
CA ILE A 2 -10.84 3.73 30.13
C ILE A 2 -10.11 2.89 29.06
N LEU A 3 -8.84 2.54 29.30
CA LEU A 3 -8.06 1.72 28.36
C LEU A 3 -8.67 0.33 28.12
N LEU A 4 -9.25 -0.27 29.16
CA LEU A 4 -9.89 -1.59 29.06
C LEU A 4 -11.20 -1.50 28.26
N SER A 5 -12.00 -0.46 28.50
CA SER A 5 -13.21 -0.19 27.72
C SER A 5 -12.91 0.05 26.25
N ASN A 6 -11.84 0.79 25.94
CA ASN A 6 -11.41 1.03 24.55
C ASN A 6 -10.99 -0.29 23.90
N LEU A 7 -10.19 -1.11 24.59
CA LEU A 7 -9.77 -2.42 24.08
C LEU A 7 -10.99 -3.32 23.78
N ARG A 8 -12.00 -3.35 24.64
CA ARG A 8 -13.24 -4.09 24.35
C ARG A 8 -13.91 -3.61 23.07
N SER A 9 -14.06 -2.29 22.93
CA SER A 9 -14.66 -1.70 21.73
C SER A 9 -13.86 -2.04 20.46
N ASP A 10 -12.54 -2.08 20.54
CA ASP A 10 -11.69 -2.46 19.42
C ASP A 10 -11.86 -3.94 19.06
N ILE A 11 -11.84 -4.84 20.05
CA ILE A 11 -12.10 -6.27 19.85
C ILE A 11 -13.44 -6.49 19.14
N ASP A 12 -14.52 -5.87 19.65
CA ASP A 12 -15.85 -6.01 19.05
C ASP A 12 -15.90 -5.49 17.61
N ARG A 13 -15.22 -4.37 17.34
CA ARG A 13 -15.13 -3.77 16.01
C ARG A 13 -14.39 -4.69 15.02
N TYR A 14 -13.24 -5.25 15.42
CA TYR A 14 -12.48 -6.17 14.57
C TYR A 14 -13.22 -7.51 14.35
N ALA A 15 -13.85 -8.05 15.39
CA ALA A 15 -14.69 -9.24 15.26
C ALA A 15 -15.87 -9.01 14.29
N GLY A 16 -16.47 -7.82 14.32
CA GLY A 16 -17.57 -7.43 13.43
C GLY A 16 -17.21 -7.42 11.94
N VAL A 17 -15.93 -7.30 11.58
CA VAL A 17 -15.44 -7.43 10.19
C VAL A 17 -14.80 -8.79 9.90
N GLY A 18 -14.94 -9.77 10.81
CA GLY A 18 -14.48 -11.15 10.61
C GLY A 18 -12.98 -11.36 10.85
N VAL A 19 -12.33 -10.45 11.59
CA VAL A 19 -10.95 -10.66 12.07
C VAL A 19 -10.98 -11.61 13.27
N ASP A 20 -10.02 -12.53 13.33
CA ASP A 20 -9.84 -13.39 14.49
C ASP A 20 -9.26 -12.59 15.67
N THR A 21 -10.09 -12.37 16.68
CA THR A 21 -9.76 -11.61 17.89
C THR A 21 -9.47 -12.50 19.10
N SER A 22 -9.45 -13.82 18.94
CA SER A 22 -9.37 -14.78 20.06
C SER A 22 -8.16 -14.53 20.96
N ALA A 23 -6.98 -14.30 20.38
CA ALA A 23 -5.76 -14.02 21.14
C ALA A 23 -5.82 -12.67 21.90
N ALA A 24 -6.51 -11.67 21.35
CA ALA A 24 -6.71 -10.39 22.02
C ALA A 24 -7.73 -10.49 23.17
N GLU A 25 -8.78 -11.31 23.01
CA GLU A 25 -9.76 -11.62 24.06
C GLU A 25 -9.12 -12.31 25.28
N GLU A 26 -8.16 -13.21 25.05
CA GLU A 26 -7.38 -13.82 26.12
C GLU A 26 -6.60 -12.76 26.93
N LYS A 27 -5.92 -11.84 26.24
CA LYS A 27 -5.17 -10.75 26.89
C LYS A 27 -6.08 -9.74 27.58
N TYR A 28 -7.23 -9.43 27.00
CA TYR A 28 -8.27 -8.61 27.63
C TYR A 28 -8.70 -9.22 28.98
N THR A 29 -8.97 -10.53 28.99
CA THR A 29 -9.38 -11.26 30.21
C THR A 29 -8.30 -11.21 31.30
N LEU A 30 -7.02 -11.36 30.92
CA LEU A 30 -5.91 -11.22 31.86
C LEU A 30 -5.80 -9.79 32.42
N ALA A 31 -5.99 -8.77 31.58
CA ALA A 31 -5.98 -7.37 32.00
C ALA A 31 -7.12 -7.04 32.97
N ASP A 32 -8.34 -7.50 32.66
CA ASP A 32 -9.52 -7.30 33.52
C ASP A 32 -9.33 -7.94 34.89
N ASN A 33 -8.87 -9.20 34.94
CA ASN A 33 -8.57 -9.91 36.18
C ASN A 33 -7.50 -9.20 37.02
N ALA A 34 -6.43 -8.70 36.38
CA ALA A 34 -5.38 -7.95 37.06
C ALA A 34 -5.92 -6.64 37.68
N ILE A 35 -6.76 -5.90 36.96
CA ILE A 35 -7.43 -4.69 37.46
C ILE A 35 -8.36 -5.02 38.62
N ALA A 36 -9.17 -6.07 38.50
CA ALA A 36 -10.08 -6.51 39.55
C ALA A 36 -9.32 -6.88 40.84
N THR A 37 -8.21 -7.60 40.71
CA THR A 37 -7.36 -7.99 41.84
C THR A 37 -6.64 -6.78 42.46
N ALA A 38 -6.21 -5.82 41.63
CA ALA A 38 -5.54 -4.61 42.10
C ALA A 38 -6.42 -3.78 43.05
N LYS A 39 -7.75 -3.75 42.82
CA LYS A 39 -8.72 -3.00 43.62
C LYS A 39 -8.82 -3.47 45.09
N THR A 40 -8.51 -4.72 45.37
CA THR A 40 -8.59 -5.31 46.72
C THR A 40 -7.23 -5.56 47.36
N SER A 41 -6.15 -5.19 46.65
CA SER A 41 -4.76 -5.46 47.05
C SER A 41 -4.16 -4.32 47.87
N THR A 42 -3.04 -4.59 48.54
CA THR A 42 -2.22 -3.56 49.18
C THR A 42 -1.54 -2.68 48.13
N ALA A 43 -1.14 -1.46 48.50
CA ALA A 43 -0.56 -0.50 47.55
C ALA A 43 0.65 -1.04 46.75
N SER A 44 1.53 -1.83 47.39
CA SER A 44 2.70 -2.41 46.71
C SER A 44 2.32 -3.48 45.68
N VAL A 45 1.31 -4.31 45.97
CA VAL A 45 0.81 -5.34 45.04
C VAL A 45 -0.06 -4.72 43.94
N GLN A 46 -0.85 -3.70 44.30
CA GLN A 46 -1.68 -2.93 43.38
C GLN A 46 -0.87 -2.36 42.22
N SER A 47 0.28 -1.73 42.49
CA SER A 47 1.12 -1.14 41.44
C SER A 47 1.55 -2.19 40.40
N ALA A 48 2.10 -3.32 40.86
CA ALA A 48 2.58 -4.38 39.97
C ALA A 48 1.45 -5.00 39.13
N LEU A 49 0.25 -5.12 39.69
CA LEU A 49 -0.93 -5.61 38.97
C LEU A 49 -1.41 -4.62 37.90
N LEU A 50 -1.36 -3.31 38.17
CA LEU A 50 -1.71 -2.28 37.19
C LEU A 50 -0.69 -2.20 36.05
N ASP A 51 0.61 -2.38 36.35
CA ASP A 51 1.66 -2.50 35.33
C ASP A 51 1.41 -3.73 34.43
N SER A 52 1.06 -4.87 35.04
CA SER A 52 0.71 -6.09 34.31
C SER A 52 -0.52 -5.90 33.43
N ALA A 53 -1.58 -5.28 33.95
CA ALA A 53 -2.78 -4.98 33.18
C ALA A 53 -2.47 -4.08 31.97
N THR A 54 -1.61 -3.09 32.15
CA THR A 54 -1.17 -2.18 31.07
C THR A 54 -0.40 -2.94 29.99
N ALA A 55 0.52 -3.83 30.40
CA ALA A 55 1.25 -4.69 29.46
C ALA A 55 0.30 -5.60 28.67
N TYR A 56 -0.66 -6.26 29.33
CA TYR A 56 -1.65 -7.10 28.65
C TYR A 56 -2.52 -6.32 27.66
N ILE A 57 -2.92 -5.09 27.98
CA ILE A 57 -3.66 -4.22 27.06
C ILE A 57 -2.81 -3.86 25.83
N ALA A 58 -1.53 -3.54 26.03
CA ALA A 58 -0.62 -3.23 24.92
C ALA A 58 -0.42 -4.46 24.01
N GLU A 59 -0.21 -5.64 24.60
CA GLU A 59 -0.10 -6.90 23.87
C GLU A 59 -1.38 -7.24 23.09
N ALA A 60 -2.56 -7.06 23.71
CA ALA A 60 -3.85 -7.28 23.05
C ALA A 60 -4.00 -6.39 21.80
N ASN A 61 -3.66 -5.11 21.91
CA ASN A 61 -3.70 -4.17 20.77
C ASN A 61 -2.72 -4.56 19.66
N ALA A 62 -1.51 -5.00 20.01
CA ALA A 62 -0.54 -5.47 19.02
C ALA A 62 -1.06 -6.72 18.27
N LEU A 63 -1.68 -7.65 19.00
CA LEU A 63 -2.30 -8.84 18.41
C LEU A 63 -3.46 -8.48 17.47
N LEU A 64 -4.35 -7.55 17.87
CA LEU A 64 -5.44 -7.08 17.00
C LEU A 64 -4.93 -6.50 15.69
N LYS A 65 -3.91 -5.64 15.75
CA LYS A 65 -3.30 -5.06 14.55
C LYS A 65 -2.72 -6.13 13.64
N SER A 66 -2.01 -7.10 14.20
CA SER A 66 -1.44 -8.22 13.43
C SER A 66 -2.53 -9.06 12.77
N SER A 67 -3.56 -9.47 13.51
CA SER A 67 -4.68 -10.24 12.98
C SER A 67 -5.41 -9.49 11.87
N TYR A 68 -5.63 -8.18 12.04
CA TYR A 68 -6.27 -7.34 11.03
C TYR A 68 -5.42 -7.22 9.76
N ALA A 69 -4.11 -6.99 9.90
CA ALA A 69 -3.21 -6.93 8.76
C ALA A 69 -3.22 -8.25 7.97
N GLN A 70 -3.17 -9.38 8.67
CA GLN A 70 -3.25 -10.71 8.04
C GLN A 70 -4.59 -10.91 7.33
N HIS A 71 -5.71 -10.53 7.97
CA HIS A 71 -7.03 -10.59 7.37
C HIS A 71 -7.10 -9.75 6.08
N SER A 72 -6.58 -8.52 6.11
CA SER A 72 -6.55 -7.60 4.97
C SER A 72 -5.70 -8.15 3.81
N VAL A 73 -4.52 -8.69 4.11
CA VAL A 73 -3.65 -9.36 3.11
C VAL A 73 -4.37 -10.53 2.44
N ASN A 74 -5.06 -11.37 3.22
CA ASN A 74 -5.81 -12.51 2.69
C ASN A 74 -7.01 -12.06 1.83
N ALA A 75 -7.70 -10.98 2.22
CA ALA A 75 -8.78 -10.44 1.43
C ALA A 75 -8.30 -9.90 0.07
N ALA A 76 -7.18 -9.16 0.06
CA ALA A 76 -6.55 -8.69 -1.16
C ALA A 76 -6.14 -9.87 -2.07
N LYS A 77 -5.51 -10.92 -1.50
CA LYS A 77 -5.18 -12.16 -2.23
C LYS A 77 -6.39 -12.79 -2.90
N ASN A 78 -7.48 -12.96 -2.15
CA ASN A 78 -8.70 -13.56 -2.66
C ASN A 78 -9.26 -12.72 -3.82
N LYS A 79 -9.28 -11.40 -3.66
CA LYS A 79 -9.78 -10.48 -4.68
C LYS A 79 -8.96 -10.51 -5.97
N ILE A 80 -7.63 -10.48 -5.84
CA ILE A 80 -6.70 -10.61 -6.99
C ILE A 80 -6.89 -11.95 -7.69
N SER A 81 -7.04 -13.04 -6.93
CA SER A 81 -7.27 -14.38 -7.50
C SER A 81 -8.59 -14.47 -8.28
N SER A 82 -9.65 -13.83 -7.78
CA SER A 82 -10.91 -13.71 -8.53
C SER A 82 -10.72 -12.91 -9.82
N LEU A 83 -9.96 -11.81 -9.77
CA LEU A 83 -9.68 -10.99 -10.95
C LEU A 83 -8.83 -11.74 -11.99
N ASP A 84 -7.85 -12.55 -11.56
CA ASP A 84 -7.09 -13.45 -12.44
C ASP A 84 -7.99 -14.44 -13.16
N SER A 85 -8.96 -15.02 -12.45
CA SER A 85 -9.92 -15.95 -13.02
C SER A 85 -10.83 -15.27 -14.06
N ILE A 86 -11.23 -14.02 -13.80
CA ILE A 86 -12.00 -13.18 -14.74
C ILE A 86 -11.17 -12.84 -15.99
N ILE A 87 -9.90 -12.47 -15.83
CA ILE A 87 -8.99 -12.21 -16.95
C ILE A 87 -8.90 -13.47 -17.82
N ASN A 88 -8.63 -14.62 -17.22
CA ASN A 88 -8.54 -15.90 -17.94
C ASN A 88 -9.85 -16.24 -18.68
N TYR A 89 -11.02 -15.94 -18.10
CA TYR A 89 -12.30 -16.09 -18.79
C TYR A 89 -12.36 -15.26 -20.08
N PHE A 90 -11.98 -13.98 -20.04
CA PHE A 90 -11.95 -13.15 -21.25
C PHE A 90 -10.93 -13.65 -22.28
N GLU A 91 -9.72 -14.02 -21.83
CA GLU A 91 -8.67 -14.46 -22.74
C GLU A 91 -9.00 -15.81 -23.39
N ALA A 92 -9.26 -16.83 -22.59
CA ALA A 92 -9.38 -18.21 -23.05
C ALA A 92 -10.80 -18.59 -23.51
N THR A 93 -11.85 -18.05 -22.85
CA THR A 93 -13.24 -18.42 -23.18
C THR A 93 -13.86 -17.48 -24.20
N LYS A 94 -13.59 -16.18 -24.10
CA LYS A 94 -14.12 -15.17 -25.04
C LYS A 94 -13.18 -14.88 -26.21
N GLY A 95 -11.93 -15.36 -26.17
CA GLY A 95 -10.95 -15.12 -27.23
C GLY A 95 -10.47 -13.66 -27.30
N LEU A 96 -10.55 -12.93 -26.19
CA LEU A 96 -10.25 -11.49 -26.12
C LEU A 96 -8.84 -11.19 -25.61
N GLY A 97 -7.89 -12.12 -25.73
CA GLY A 97 -6.53 -11.92 -25.20
C GLY A 97 -5.73 -10.77 -25.82
N SER A 98 -6.10 -10.34 -27.03
CA SER A 98 -5.52 -9.15 -27.69
C SER A 98 -6.45 -7.94 -27.66
N ASP A 99 -7.59 -8.01 -26.96
CA ASP A 99 -8.50 -6.89 -26.80
C ASP A 99 -7.89 -5.89 -25.80
N GLN A 100 -7.76 -4.63 -26.22
CA GLN A 100 -7.19 -3.56 -25.41
C GLN A 100 -7.94 -3.37 -24.08
N ARG A 101 -9.24 -3.65 -24.04
CA ARG A 101 -10.06 -3.56 -22.84
C ARG A 101 -9.65 -4.63 -21.81
N VAL A 102 -9.24 -5.82 -22.27
CA VAL A 102 -8.70 -6.86 -21.37
C VAL A 102 -7.33 -6.46 -20.84
N TRP A 103 -6.51 -5.74 -21.61
CA TRP A 103 -5.23 -5.23 -21.13
C TRP A 103 -5.37 -4.20 -20.01
N VAL A 104 -6.42 -3.37 -20.04
CA VAL A 104 -6.72 -2.45 -18.93
C VAL A 104 -7.00 -3.21 -17.63
N ILE A 105 -7.80 -4.29 -17.70
CA ILE A 105 -8.08 -5.15 -16.53
C ILE A 105 -6.79 -5.78 -15.99
N LYS A 106 -5.94 -6.28 -16.88
CA LYS A 106 -4.63 -6.86 -16.53
C LYS A 106 -3.73 -5.84 -15.84
N SER A 107 -3.68 -4.61 -16.35
CA SER A 107 -2.90 -3.54 -15.74
C SER A 107 -3.34 -3.24 -14.29
N TYR A 108 -4.65 -3.20 -14.03
CA TYR A 108 -5.15 -3.07 -12.64
C TYR A 108 -4.76 -4.25 -11.75
N ASN A 109 -4.84 -5.47 -12.28
CA ASN A 109 -4.45 -6.68 -11.56
C ASN A 109 -2.94 -6.69 -11.23
N ASP A 110 -2.09 -6.33 -12.20
CA ASP A 110 -0.63 -6.28 -12.00
C ASP A 110 -0.26 -5.23 -10.93
N ASN A 111 -0.88 -4.05 -10.96
CA ASN A 111 -0.71 -3.04 -9.91
C ASN A 111 -1.15 -3.56 -8.54
N ALA A 112 -2.30 -4.25 -8.47
CA ALA A 112 -2.78 -4.87 -7.23
C ALA A 112 -1.79 -5.94 -6.71
N LYS A 113 -1.21 -6.76 -7.58
CA LYS A 113 -0.18 -7.74 -7.22
C LYS A 113 1.08 -7.09 -6.66
N THR A 114 1.56 -6.02 -7.27
CA THR A 114 2.71 -5.27 -6.75
C THR A 114 2.43 -4.74 -5.34
N LEU A 115 1.25 -4.16 -5.11
CA LEU A 115 0.86 -3.66 -3.79
C LEU A 115 0.71 -4.79 -2.77
N LEU A 116 0.18 -5.96 -3.18
CA LEU A 116 0.09 -7.13 -2.32
C LEU A 116 1.48 -7.62 -1.88
N VAL A 117 2.46 -7.67 -2.78
CA VAL A 117 3.85 -8.03 -2.42
C VAL A 117 4.39 -7.08 -1.36
N LEU A 118 4.17 -5.76 -1.52
CA LEU A 118 4.56 -4.78 -0.51
C LEU A 118 3.85 -5.00 0.84
N ALA A 119 2.57 -5.36 0.81
CA ALA A 119 1.82 -5.69 2.03
C ALA A 119 2.41 -6.90 2.76
N GLU A 120 2.75 -7.97 2.02
CA GLU A 120 3.39 -9.17 2.56
C GLU A 120 4.78 -8.89 3.13
N ASP A 121 5.56 -8.06 2.45
CA ASP A 121 6.88 -7.62 2.92
C ASP A 121 6.75 -6.82 4.22
N LYS A 122 5.81 -5.87 4.30
CA LYS A 122 5.55 -5.10 5.53
C LYS A 122 5.05 -5.97 6.67
N TYR A 123 4.22 -6.96 6.38
CA TYR A 123 3.73 -7.90 7.38
C TYR A 123 4.89 -8.71 7.96
N SER A 124 5.74 -9.25 7.08
CA SER A 124 6.94 -10.02 7.45
C SER A 124 7.98 -9.19 8.19
N ALA A 125 8.04 -7.87 7.93
CA ALA A 125 8.89 -6.91 8.64
C ALA A 125 8.32 -6.45 10.00
N GLY A 126 7.22 -7.04 10.48
CA GLY A 126 6.62 -6.68 11.77
C GLY A 126 5.96 -5.29 11.78
N SER A 127 5.52 -4.81 10.61
CA SER A 127 4.85 -3.51 10.43
C SER A 127 3.37 -3.72 10.04
N PRO A 128 2.51 -4.20 10.96
CA PRO A 128 1.13 -4.60 10.62
C PRO A 128 0.27 -3.43 10.12
N ASP A 129 0.44 -2.22 10.66
CA ASP A 129 -0.32 -1.04 10.22
C ASP A 129 -0.02 -0.74 8.73
N ALA A 130 1.25 -0.73 8.34
CA ALA A 130 1.65 -0.53 6.94
C ALA A 130 1.22 -1.71 6.04
N ALA A 131 1.27 -2.93 6.55
CA ALA A 131 0.82 -4.11 5.81
C ALA A 131 -0.68 -4.03 5.48
N ALA A 132 -1.50 -3.64 6.45
CA ALA A 132 -2.94 -3.44 6.24
C ALA A 132 -3.21 -2.36 5.20
N GLU A 133 -2.49 -1.23 5.26
CA GLU A 133 -2.62 -0.13 4.30
C GLU A 133 -2.31 -0.58 2.86
N TYR A 134 -1.16 -1.24 2.63
CA TYR A 134 -0.82 -1.75 1.30
C TYR A 134 -1.79 -2.83 0.82
N ALA A 135 -2.30 -3.68 1.72
CA ALA A 135 -3.30 -4.68 1.38
C ALA A 135 -4.63 -4.04 0.95
N GLU A 136 -5.07 -2.98 1.62
CA GLU A 136 -6.27 -2.23 1.24
C GLU A 136 -6.08 -1.55 -0.12
N LEU A 137 -4.92 -0.94 -0.38
CA LEU A 137 -4.58 -0.38 -1.69
C LEU A 137 -4.61 -1.45 -2.78
N ALA A 138 -4.07 -2.64 -2.51
CA ALA A 138 -4.10 -3.77 -3.43
C ALA A 138 -5.54 -4.21 -3.73
N GLN A 139 -6.38 -4.33 -2.69
CA GLN A 139 -7.79 -4.68 -2.85
C GLN A 139 -8.55 -3.64 -3.68
N ASN A 140 -8.36 -2.34 -3.39
CA ASN A 140 -8.96 -1.24 -4.14
C ASN A 140 -8.59 -1.28 -5.62
N LYS A 141 -7.32 -1.54 -5.95
CA LYS A 141 -6.89 -1.70 -7.35
C LYS A 141 -7.51 -2.91 -8.03
N ALA A 142 -7.65 -4.02 -7.31
CA ALA A 142 -8.35 -5.19 -7.82
C ALA A 142 -9.86 -4.92 -8.01
N ASP A 143 -10.49 -4.10 -7.15
CA ASP A 143 -11.88 -3.66 -7.28
C ASP A 143 -12.10 -2.76 -8.51
N GLU A 144 -11.15 -1.87 -8.84
CA GLU A 144 -11.17 -1.08 -10.06
C GLU A 144 -11.13 -1.98 -11.31
N GLY A 145 -10.19 -2.94 -11.35
CA GLY A 145 -10.10 -3.92 -12.43
C GLY A 145 -11.35 -4.78 -12.55
N TYR A 146 -11.93 -5.21 -11.43
CA TYR A 146 -13.18 -5.94 -11.37
C TYR A 146 -14.36 -5.13 -11.93
N SER A 147 -14.46 -3.85 -11.59
CA SER A 147 -15.54 -2.97 -12.06
C SER A 147 -15.46 -2.75 -13.58
N TYR A 148 -14.23 -2.59 -14.10
CA TYR A 148 -14.00 -2.51 -15.53
C TYR A 148 -14.38 -3.82 -16.23
N ALA A 149 -13.96 -4.96 -15.68
CA ALA A 149 -14.31 -6.28 -16.18
C ALA A 149 -15.83 -6.52 -16.23
N LYS A 150 -16.55 -6.07 -15.21
CA LYS A 150 -18.01 -6.20 -15.16
C LYS A 150 -18.69 -5.38 -16.26
N SER A 151 -18.17 -4.18 -16.52
CA SER A 151 -18.66 -3.31 -17.59
C SER A 151 -18.40 -3.93 -18.97
N LEU A 152 -17.19 -4.43 -19.21
CA LEU A 152 -16.83 -5.15 -20.43
C LEU A 152 -17.74 -6.36 -20.67
N ASN A 153 -18.01 -7.17 -19.64
CA ASN A 153 -18.90 -8.32 -19.79
C ASN A 153 -20.33 -7.90 -20.18
N GLY A 154 -20.82 -6.76 -19.66
CA GLY A 154 -22.11 -6.18 -20.03
C GLY A 154 -22.16 -5.69 -21.49
N GLU A 155 -21.11 -5.00 -21.95
CA GLU A 155 -20.99 -4.54 -23.35
C GLU A 155 -21.00 -5.69 -24.35
N LEU A 156 -20.41 -6.82 -23.99
CA LEU A 156 -20.38 -8.03 -24.83
C LEU A 156 -21.73 -8.75 -24.90
N GLY A 157 -22.80 -8.19 -24.31
CA GLY A 157 -24.14 -8.78 -24.26
C GLY A 157 -24.16 -10.18 -23.62
N SER A 158 -23.14 -10.49 -22.82
CA SER A 158 -22.87 -11.84 -22.33
C SER A 158 -23.37 -12.00 -20.91
N ASN A 159 -24.17 -13.04 -20.66
CA ASN A 159 -24.48 -13.45 -19.28
C ASN A 159 -23.17 -13.81 -18.56
N MET A 160 -23.03 -13.40 -17.29
CA MET A 160 -21.90 -13.79 -16.46
C MET A 160 -21.72 -15.31 -16.50
N PRO A 161 -20.48 -15.84 -16.43
CA PRO A 161 -20.22 -17.26 -16.33
C PRO A 161 -21.10 -17.90 -15.24
N ALA A 162 -21.57 -19.12 -15.53
CA ALA A 162 -22.49 -19.86 -14.65
C ALA A 162 -21.92 -20.06 -13.23
N ASP A 163 -20.60 -20.04 -13.09
CA ASP A 163 -19.93 -19.88 -11.82
C ASP A 163 -19.97 -18.40 -11.37
N SER A 164 -21.10 -18.01 -10.77
CA SER A 164 -21.30 -16.67 -10.22
C SER A 164 -20.33 -16.34 -9.08
N SER A 165 -19.59 -17.32 -8.56
CA SER A 165 -18.56 -17.10 -7.54
C SER A 165 -17.37 -16.28 -8.09
N LEU A 166 -17.08 -16.41 -9.39
CA LEU A 166 -16.05 -15.63 -10.09
C LEU A 166 -16.27 -14.12 -9.94
N TRP A 167 -17.55 -13.72 -9.85
CA TRP A 167 -17.95 -12.32 -9.81
C TRP A 167 -18.38 -11.86 -8.43
N SER A 168 -18.16 -12.64 -7.37
CA SER A 168 -18.56 -12.25 -6.01
C SER A 168 -17.43 -11.44 -5.36
N ALA A 169 -17.65 -10.13 -5.20
CA ALA A 169 -16.72 -9.25 -4.52
C ALA A 169 -16.95 -9.30 -3.01
N THR A 170 -15.98 -9.79 -2.24
CA THR A 170 -15.92 -9.53 -0.79
C THR A 170 -15.07 -8.28 -0.59
N THR A 171 -15.71 -7.17 -0.23
CA THR A 171 -15.02 -5.95 0.21
C THR A 171 -14.72 -6.08 1.70
N VAL A 172 -13.47 -5.85 2.09
CA VAL A 172 -13.11 -5.65 3.49
C VAL A 172 -13.18 -4.15 3.73
N LEU A 173 -14.07 -3.73 4.60
CA LEU A 173 -14.10 -2.35 5.05
C LEU A 173 -13.09 -2.19 6.19
N PRO A 174 -12.28 -1.13 6.19
CA PRO A 174 -11.46 -0.85 7.35
C PRO A 174 -12.37 -0.62 8.57
N PRO A 175 -11.96 -1.08 9.77
CA PRO A 175 -12.68 -0.75 10.99
C PRO A 175 -12.63 0.76 11.16
N ALA A 176 -13.80 1.41 11.10
CA ALA A 176 -13.92 2.87 11.10
C ALA A 176 -13.01 3.49 12.17
N SER A 177 -12.04 4.29 11.74
CA SER A 177 -11.20 5.09 12.62
C SER A 177 -12.11 6.01 13.44
N SER A 178 -11.95 6.03 14.76
CA SER A 178 -12.63 6.95 15.66
C SER A 178 -12.14 8.38 15.40
N GLY A 179 -12.65 9.00 14.33
CA GLY A 179 -12.38 10.36 13.93
C GLY A 179 -13.56 10.88 13.10
N THR A 180 -14.53 11.45 13.80
CA THR A 180 -15.62 12.31 13.32
C THR A 180 -16.52 11.75 12.20
N THR A 181 -17.79 11.57 12.55
CA THR A 181 -18.90 11.21 11.67
C THR A 181 -19.01 12.11 10.43
N THR A 182 -18.94 11.51 9.23
CA THR A 182 -19.58 12.06 8.03
C THR A 182 -20.34 10.95 7.29
N PRO A 183 -21.54 11.24 6.76
CA PRO A 183 -22.40 10.24 6.13
C PRO A 183 -21.88 9.80 4.76
N ALA A 184 -22.05 8.50 4.48
CA ALA A 184 -21.66 7.85 3.24
C ALA A 184 -22.40 8.42 2.02
N VAL A 185 -21.65 8.74 0.96
CA VAL A 185 -22.21 9.05 -0.37
C VAL A 185 -21.84 7.92 -1.33
N ASN A 186 -22.89 7.40 -1.98
CA ASN A 186 -22.91 6.31 -2.94
C ASN A 186 -22.09 6.66 -4.21
N PRO A 187 -21.22 5.78 -4.75
CA PRO A 187 -20.45 6.08 -5.95
C PRO A 187 -21.33 5.86 -7.19
N THR A 188 -21.70 6.94 -7.88
CA THR A 188 -22.26 6.86 -9.23
C THR A 188 -21.47 7.77 -10.16
N GLN A 189 -21.10 7.22 -11.31
CA GLN A 189 -20.52 7.81 -12.51
C GLN A 189 -18.99 7.94 -12.57
N GLY A 190 -18.43 7.10 -13.45
CA GLY A 190 -17.02 7.07 -13.79
C GLY A 190 -16.63 8.17 -14.77
N THR A 191 -15.41 8.66 -14.59
CA THR A 191 -14.64 9.35 -15.62
C THR A 191 -13.67 8.35 -16.24
N SER A 192 -13.80 8.14 -17.55
CA SER A 192 -12.98 7.18 -18.30
C SER A 192 -11.48 7.52 -18.23
N PRO A 193 -10.57 6.54 -18.04
CA PRO A 193 -9.13 6.76 -17.87
C PRO A 193 -8.39 7.33 -19.10
N LEU A 194 -9.05 7.51 -20.24
CA LEU A 194 -8.41 7.98 -21.48
C LEU A 194 -8.25 9.50 -21.56
N GLU A 195 -8.91 10.30 -20.71
CA GLU A 195 -8.74 11.76 -20.71
C GLU A 195 -7.56 12.25 -19.85
N LEU A 196 -6.99 11.40 -19.00
CA LEU A 196 -5.86 11.78 -18.14
C LEU A 196 -4.50 11.71 -18.85
N LEU A 197 -4.39 10.93 -19.94
CA LEU A 197 -3.14 10.83 -20.69
C LEU A 197 -2.89 11.99 -21.67
N ASP A 198 -3.94 12.68 -22.13
CA ASP A 198 -3.80 13.79 -23.08
C ASP A 198 -3.44 15.12 -22.39
N SER A 199 -3.60 15.21 -21.06
CA SER A 199 -3.16 16.39 -20.29
C SER A 199 -1.66 16.41 -19.97
N LEU A 200 -0.94 15.31 -20.22
CA LEU A 200 0.49 15.16 -19.92
C LEU A 200 1.42 15.50 -21.10
N THR A 201 0.89 15.75 -22.30
CA THR A 201 1.69 16.07 -23.50
C THR A 201 1.70 17.57 -23.85
N GLY A 202 1.06 18.41 -23.03
CA GLY A 202 0.83 19.82 -23.31
C GLY A 202 1.62 20.83 -22.48
N ILE A 203 2.96 20.79 -22.44
CA ILE A 203 3.77 21.97 -22.09
C ILE A 203 4.92 22.11 -23.09
N GLY A 204 4.69 22.92 -24.12
CA GLY A 204 5.75 23.52 -24.91
C GLY A 204 6.32 24.76 -24.23
N LYS A 205 7.59 25.07 -24.50
CA LYS A 205 8.13 26.45 -24.45
C LYS A 205 9.47 26.48 -25.20
N THR A 206 9.53 26.91 -26.46
CA THR A 206 9.79 28.29 -26.92
C THR A 206 10.88 29.06 -26.15
N GLY A 207 11.99 29.33 -26.84
CA GLY A 207 12.58 30.68 -26.93
C GLY A 207 13.65 31.13 -25.92
N SER A 208 14.92 30.96 -26.33
CA SER A 208 16.06 31.92 -26.29
C SER A 208 16.24 32.92 -25.13
N SER A 209 17.40 32.91 -24.46
CA SER A 209 18.55 33.80 -24.75
C SER A 209 19.62 33.86 -23.64
N SER A 210 20.89 33.73 -24.07
CA SER A 210 22.13 34.43 -23.63
C SER A 210 22.65 34.38 -22.19
N GLY A 211 23.94 34.04 -22.05
CA GLY A 211 24.77 34.48 -20.92
C GLY A 211 26.02 33.63 -20.68
N SER A 212 27.17 34.10 -21.15
CA SER A 212 28.48 33.43 -21.17
C SER A 212 29.28 33.51 -19.85
N THR A 213 30.40 32.75 -19.82
CA THR A 213 31.73 33.01 -19.20
C THR A 213 32.17 32.25 -17.92
N SER A 214 33.13 31.34 -18.13
CA SER A 214 34.52 31.27 -17.59
C SER A 214 34.86 31.06 -16.09
N GLY A 215 35.89 30.22 -15.87
CA GLY A 215 36.88 30.29 -14.76
C GLY A 215 36.76 29.12 -13.76
N SER A 216 37.57 28.05 -13.79
CA SER A 216 39.01 27.91 -13.51
C SER A 216 39.42 28.00 -12.03
N SER A 217 40.20 26.98 -11.59
CA SER A 217 41.13 26.94 -10.44
C SER A 217 40.49 26.85 -9.03
N SER A 218 41.05 26.20 -8.00
CA SER A 218 42.29 25.44 -7.74
C SER A 218 42.28 24.97 -6.26
N GLY A 219 43.06 23.95 -5.94
CA GLY A 219 43.66 23.73 -4.60
C GLY A 219 43.23 22.42 -3.93
N SER A 220 44.03 21.34 -3.88
CA SER A 220 45.19 21.07 -2.98
C SER A 220 44.83 21.25 -1.49
N SER A 221 45.05 20.33 -0.54
CA SER A 221 46.05 19.26 -0.38
C SER A 221 45.69 18.42 0.86
N SER A 222 46.06 17.13 0.91
CA SER A 222 47.11 16.53 1.80
C SER A 222 46.64 15.80 3.07
N GLY A 223 47.16 14.57 3.24
CA GLY A 223 47.27 13.82 4.51
C GLY A 223 46.88 12.34 4.37
N SER A 224 47.70 11.43 3.80
CA SER A 224 48.69 10.54 4.48
C SER A 224 48.19 9.94 5.81
N SER A 225 48.33 8.67 6.16
CA SER A 225 48.96 7.44 5.63
C SER A 225 48.84 6.38 6.75
N THR A 226 48.81 5.08 6.41
CA THR A 226 49.36 3.88 7.13
C THR A 226 48.44 2.70 6.86
N GLY A 227 48.82 1.70 6.06
CA GLY A 227 49.63 0.54 6.49
C GLY A 227 48.69 -0.53 7.05
N SER A 228 48.50 -1.72 6.47
CA SER A 228 49.51 -2.78 6.43
C SER A 228 49.05 -3.95 5.54
N SER A 229 50.06 -4.61 4.98
CA SER A 229 50.16 -5.83 4.17
C SER A 229 49.49 -7.12 4.70
N SER A 230 49.09 -8.01 3.78
CA SER A 230 49.67 -9.36 3.68
C SER A 230 49.30 -10.11 2.36
N SER A 231 50.32 -10.76 1.82
CA SER A 231 50.47 -11.59 0.60
C SER A 231 49.78 -12.97 0.68
N SER A 232 49.38 -13.63 -0.42
CA SER A 232 50.17 -14.59 -1.24
C SER A 232 49.29 -15.11 -2.41
N SER A 233 49.65 -15.08 -3.70
CA SER A 233 50.64 -15.84 -4.52
C SER A 233 50.26 -17.28 -4.93
N THR A 234 49.65 -17.45 -6.10
CA THR A 234 49.81 -18.55 -7.10
C THR A 234 48.91 -18.19 -8.30
N GLY A 235 49.19 -18.38 -9.59
CA GLY A 235 50.19 -19.10 -10.36
C GLY A 235 49.61 -19.18 -11.79
N MET A 236 50.42 -18.91 -12.81
CA MET A 236 50.03 -18.72 -14.21
C MET A 236 49.78 -20.03 -14.98
N ILE A 237 48.75 -20.08 -15.85
CA ILE A 237 48.66 -20.87 -17.12
C ILE A 237 47.63 -20.12 -18.02
N SER A 238 48.02 -19.36 -19.06
CA SER A 238 48.33 -19.74 -20.45
C SER A 238 47.16 -20.32 -21.26
N GLY A 239 46.76 -19.64 -22.35
CA GLY A 239 45.95 -20.23 -23.44
C GLY A 239 44.94 -19.27 -24.05
N GLY A 240 45.20 -18.80 -25.27
CA GLY A 240 44.44 -17.73 -25.91
C GLY A 240 43.16 -18.12 -26.65
N ASN A 241 42.38 -17.06 -26.88
CA ASN A 241 41.67 -16.71 -28.12
C ASN A 241 40.23 -17.21 -28.32
N GLY A 242 39.29 -16.26 -28.30
CA GLY A 242 38.07 -16.32 -29.12
C GLY A 242 36.79 -15.83 -28.44
N GLY A 243 36.34 -14.62 -28.78
CA GLY A 243 34.94 -14.20 -28.64
C GLY A 243 34.69 -13.06 -27.65
N ALA A 244 34.54 -11.84 -28.18
CA ALA A 244 34.16 -10.66 -27.44
C ALA A 244 32.76 -10.79 -26.83
N ILE A 245 32.65 -10.73 -25.50
CA ILE A 245 31.40 -10.49 -24.77
C ILE A 245 31.76 -9.62 -23.56
N SER A 246 31.79 -8.31 -23.77
CA SER A 246 31.96 -7.35 -22.67
C SER A 246 31.46 -5.98 -23.09
N GLU A 247 30.13 -5.86 -23.29
CA GLU A 247 29.40 -4.59 -23.23
C GLU A 247 27.96 -4.84 -22.75
N ILE A 248 27.79 -5.35 -21.52
CA ILE A 248 26.53 -5.17 -20.76
C ILE A 248 26.92 -4.98 -19.29
N ASP A 249 27.44 -3.81 -18.96
CA ASP A 249 27.52 -3.39 -17.56
C ASP A 249 27.40 -1.87 -17.40
N TYR A 250 26.45 -1.26 -18.13
CA TYR A 250 26.23 0.18 -18.09
C TYR A 250 24.77 0.62 -18.29
N ILE A 251 23.77 -0.08 -17.74
CA ILE A 251 22.40 0.48 -17.64
C ILE A 251 21.69 -0.01 -16.35
N LEU A 252 22.27 0.18 -15.17
CA LEU A 252 21.54 0.04 -13.91
C LEU A 252 22.06 1.01 -12.83
N HIS A 253 22.24 2.29 -13.17
CA HIS A 253 22.30 3.34 -12.15
C HIS A 253 21.64 4.62 -12.68
N SER A 254 20.33 4.55 -12.89
CA SER A 254 19.48 5.72 -12.71
C SER A 254 18.80 5.54 -11.36
N GLU A 255 19.46 6.02 -10.31
CA GLU A 255 18.83 6.22 -9.01
C GLU A 255 17.68 7.22 -9.21
N VAL A 256 16.47 6.71 -9.43
CA VAL A 256 15.27 7.47 -9.10
C VAL A 256 15.22 7.44 -7.59
N ASN A 257 15.76 8.49 -6.97
CA ASN A 257 15.76 8.68 -5.53
C ASN A 257 14.32 8.46 -5.03
N VAL A 258 14.09 7.39 -4.26
CA VAL A 258 12.76 6.99 -3.74
C VAL A 258 12.13 8.15 -2.95
N GLU A 259 12.96 9.00 -2.34
CA GLU A 259 12.57 10.24 -1.67
C GLU A 259 11.91 11.25 -2.62
N SER A 260 12.31 11.29 -3.89
CA SER A 260 11.72 12.16 -4.91
C SER A 260 10.35 11.66 -5.35
N THR A 261 10.18 10.34 -5.52
CA THR A 261 8.87 9.74 -5.84
C THR A 261 7.87 9.93 -4.71
N ILE A 262 8.31 9.80 -3.45
CA ILE A 262 7.50 10.07 -2.26
C ILE A 262 7.13 11.57 -2.18
N ARG A 263 8.06 12.48 -2.47
CA ARG A 263 7.78 13.93 -2.50
C ARG A 263 6.83 14.32 -3.64
N ILE A 264 6.92 13.68 -4.80
CA ILE A 264 6.00 13.90 -5.92
C ILE A 264 4.61 13.38 -5.57
N LEU A 265 4.48 12.19 -4.97
CA LEU A 265 3.19 11.64 -4.51
C LEU A 265 2.57 12.50 -3.39
N ALA A 266 3.37 13.02 -2.45
CA ALA A 266 2.90 13.92 -1.39
C ALA A 266 2.52 15.31 -1.91
N ALA A 267 3.22 15.83 -2.93
CA ALA A 267 2.89 17.10 -3.58
C ALA A 267 1.58 16.98 -4.39
N ILE A 268 1.33 15.84 -5.03
CA ILE A 268 0.07 15.54 -5.73
C ILE A 268 -1.09 15.46 -4.71
N TYR A 269 -0.88 14.82 -3.56
CA TYR A 269 -1.90 14.76 -2.49
C TYR A 269 -2.22 16.15 -1.92
N SER A 270 -1.21 16.99 -1.71
CA SER A 270 -1.40 18.38 -1.21
C SER A 270 -2.11 19.29 -2.22
N LEU A 271 -1.85 19.10 -3.52
CA LEU A 271 -2.54 19.82 -4.59
C LEU A 271 -4.01 19.42 -4.69
N LEU A 272 -4.33 18.13 -4.51
CA LEU A 272 -5.69 17.60 -4.55
C LEU A 272 -6.53 18.05 -3.34
N VAL A 273 -5.94 18.07 -2.14
CA VAL A 273 -6.63 18.56 -0.93
C VAL A 273 -6.88 20.07 -1.02
N GLY A 274 -5.90 20.85 -1.50
CA GLY A 274 -6.07 22.30 -1.70
C GLY A 274 -7.09 22.67 -2.79
N ALA A 275 -7.20 21.87 -3.85
CA ALA A 275 -8.20 22.06 -4.90
C ALA A 275 -9.63 21.79 -4.39
N PHE A 276 -9.79 20.81 -3.49
CA PHE A 276 -11.09 20.53 -2.86
C PHE A 276 -11.55 21.65 -1.93
N ASP A 277 -10.65 22.27 -1.16
CA ASP A 277 -10.99 23.43 -0.33
C ASP A 277 -11.35 24.67 -1.16
N PHE A 278 -10.66 24.89 -2.29
CA PHE A 278 -10.99 25.98 -3.21
C PHE A 278 -12.38 25.82 -3.85
N ILE A 279 -12.75 24.61 -4.27
CA ILE A 279 -14.07 24.31 -4.84
C ILE A 279 -15.17 24.41 -3.78
N THR A 280 -14.92 23.96 -2.56
CA THR A 280 -15.89 24.02 -1.44
C THR A 280 -16.09 25.47 -0.95
N SER A 281 -15.04 26.29 -0.98
CA SER A 281 -15.10 27.73 -0.70
C SER A 281 -15.82 28.52 -1.81
N ALA A 282 -15.62 28.15 -3.08
CA ALA A 282 -16.34 28.76 -4.21
C ALA A 282 -17.84 28.40 -4.23
N ALA A 283 -18.21 27.17 -3.82
CA ALA A 283 -19.60 26.73 -3.75
C ALA A 283 -20.40 27.37 -2.59
N SER A 284 -19.72 27.73 -1.50
CA SER A 284 -20.35 28.40 -0.35
C SER A 284 -20.54 29.91 -0.54
N GLY A 285 -19.91 30.53 -1.54
CA GLY A 285 -20.10 31.93 -1.90
C GLY A 285 -21.31 32.22 -2.81
N LEU A 286 -21.97 31.20 -3.36
CA LEU A 286 -23.06 31.34 -4.35
C LEU A 286 -24.48 31.23 -3.76
N SER A 287 -24.64 31.06 -2.44
CA SER A 287 -25.95 31.05 -1.77
C SER A 287 -26.34 32.38 -1.11
N ALA A 288 -25.54 33.44 -1.31
CA ALA A 288 -25.82 34.78 -0.79
C ALA A 288 -25.75 35.83 -1.91
N SER A 289 -26.75 35.84 -2.80
CA SER A 289 -27.16 36.99 -3.63
C SER A 289 -28.57 36.78 -4.14
#